data_AF-A0A4Z0V2K7-F1
#
_entry.id   AF-A0A4Z0V2K7-F1
#
_cell.length_a   1.000
_cell.length_b   1.000
_cell.length_c   1.000
_cell.angle_alpha   90.00
_cell.angle_beta   90.00
_cell.angle_gamma   90.00
#
_symmetry.space_group_name_H-M   'P 1'
#
loop_
_entity.id
_entity.type
_entity.pdbx_description
1 polymer ?
#
loop_
_entity_poly.entity_id
_entity_poly.type
_entity_poly.pdbx_seq_one_letter_code
_entity_poly.pdbx_strand_id
1 'polypeptide(L)'
;MENKQEIENKERVDDGSLDFLQIPADETNKQFNCKETNQQHLINTTFWVCDFFEGMKTKFGENRVLVKIKMNLEDPEKDARKFFTNSRDIRYVLNEIKKRNAFPRRVTLKVNGNRYYFE
;
A
#
# COMPACT_ATOMS: atom_id res chain seq x y z
N MET A 1 -10.64 -36.47 39.73
CA MET A 1 -10.54 -36.24 38.28
C MET A 1 -10.17 -34.78 38.11
N GLU A 2 -8.90 -34.46 38.28
CA GLU A 2 -8.38 -33.10 38.11
C GLU A 2 -7.53 -33.12 36.85
N ASN A 3 -7.87 -32.28 35.87
CA ASN A 3 -6.93 -31.62 34.98
C ASN A 3 -7.66 -30.92 33.83
N LYS A 4 -7.53 -29.59 33.77
CA LYS A 4 -6.80 -28.84 32.74
C LYS A 4 -7.27 -27.39 32.74
N GLN A 5 -6.69 -26.58 33.62
CA GLN A 5 -6.61 -25.14 33.41
C GLN A 5 -5.51 -24.52 34.30
N GLU A 6 -4.32 -25.12 34.27
CA GLU A 6 -3.10 -24.38 34.57
C GLU A 6 -2.50 -24.00 33.22
N ILE A 7 -2.96 -22.85 32.70
CA ILE A 7 -2.25 -22.16 31.64
C ILE A 7 -1.01 -21.61 32.32
N GLU A 8 0.16 -22.19 32.01
CA GLU A 8 1.47 -21.69 32.39
C GLU A 8 1.54 -20.18 32.11
N ASN A 9 1.37 -19.35 33.14
CA ASN A 9 1.96 -18.02 33.18
C ASN A 9 3.46 -18.22 33.38
N LYS A 10 4.17 -18.68 32.35
CA LYS A 10 5.60 -18.37 32.25
C LYS A 10 5.67 -16.86 32.09
N GLU A 11 6.11 -16.17 33.13
CA GLU A 11 6.51 -14.77 33.04
C GLU A 11 7.44 -14.65 31.83
N ARG A 12 6.92 -14.10 30.73
CA ARG A 12 7.74 -13.88 29.56
C ARG A 12 8.82 -12.89 30.01
N VAL A 13 10.08 -13.28 29.90
CA VAL A 13 11.21 -12.40 30.17
C VAL A 13 11.28 -11.39 29.04
N ASP A 14 11.28 -10.10 29.38
CA ASP A 14 11.47 -9.02 28.41
C ASP A 14 12.85 -9.17 27.78
N ASP A 15 12.87 -9.58 26.52
CA ASP A 15 14.08 -9.78 25.71
C ASP A 15 14.49 -8.50 24.96
N GLY A 16 13.77 -7.39 25.19
CA GLY A 16 13.97 -6.10 24.54
C GLY A 16 13.44 -6.04 23.11
N SER A 17 12.75 -7.07 22.61
CA SER A 17 12.18 -7.07 21.25
C SER A 17 10.80 -6.37 21.20
N LEU A 18 10.45 -5.79 20.03
CA LEU A 18 9.10 -5.25 19.81
C LEU A 18 8.04 -6.35 19.76
N ASP A 19 8.42 -7.59 19.39
CA ASP A 19 7.53 -8.74 19.38
C ASP A 19 7.07 -9.10 20.80
N PHE A 20 7.97 -9.02 21.79
CA PHE A 20 7.62 -9.20 23.20
C PHE A 20 6.52 -8.22 23.66
N LEU A 21 6.62 -6.95 23.25
CA LEU A 21 5.68 -5.90 23.64
C LEU A 21 4.29 -6.06 23.01
N GLN A 22 4.13 -6.91 21.98
CA GLN A 22 2.85 -7.21 21.32
C GLN A 22 2.06 -5.93 20.96
N ILE A 23 2.77 -4.89 20.53
CA ILE A 23 2.16 -3.59 20.24
C ILE A 23 1.18 -3.78 19.08
N PRO A 24 -0.11 -3.44 19.25
CA PRO A 24 -1.08 -3.56 18.19
C PRO A 24 -0.70 -2.65 17.02
N ALA A 25 -0.90 -3.13 15.80
CA ALA A 25 -0.72 -2.31 14.62
C ALA A 25 -1.70 -1.13 14.68
N ASP A 26 -1.17 0.08 14.48
CA ASP A 26 -2.02 1.26 14.36
C ASP A 26 -2.85 1.15 13.07
N GLU A 27 -4.16 0.95 13.21
CA GLU A 27 -5.11 0.82 12.10
C GLU A 27 -5.16 2.08 11.21
N THR A 28 -4.73 3.23 11.73
CA THR A 28 -4.65 4.47 10.97
C THR A 28 -3.38 4.54 10.11
N ASN A 29 -2.39 3.69 10.36
CA ASN A 29 -1.12 3.64 9.65
C ASN A 29 -1.25 2.86 8.32
N LYS A 30 -1.97 3.47 7.37
CA LYS A 30 -2.13 2.96 6.00
C LYS A 30 -0.84 3.09 5.22
N GLN A 31 0.04 2.10 5.30
CA GLN A 31 1.29 2.07 4.55
C GLN A 31 1.49 0.81 3.74
N PHE A 32 2.14 0.95 2.59
CA PHE A 32 2.75 -0.19 1.90
C PHE A 32 4.22 -0.27 2.28
N ASN A 33 4.67 -1.43 2.74
CA ASN A 33 6.07 -1.71 3.11
C ASN A 33 6.92 -1.98 1.86
N CYS A 34 6.97 -1.02 0.96
CA CYS A 34 7.71 -1.13 -0.31
C CYS A 34 8.33 0.22 -0.71
N LYS A 35 9.22 0.20 -1.70
CA LYS A 35 10.02 1.37 -2.09
C LYS A 35 9.15 2.47 -2.69
N GLU A 36 9.33 3.71 -2.24
CA GLU A 36 8.66 4.86 -2.85
C GLU A 36 9.30 5.22 -4.21
N THR A 37 8.46 5.56 -5.18
CA THR A 37 8.84 6.10 -6.49
C THR A 37 8.00 7.34 -6.80
N ASN A 38 8.46 8.15 -7.76
CA ASN A 38 7.76 9.35 -8.21
C ASN A 38 6.98 9.09 -9.49
N GLN A 39 5.84 9.79 -9.67
CA GLN A 39 5.03 9.70 -10.89
C GLN A 39 5.84 10.05 -12.15
N GLN A 40 6.77 10.98 -12.06
CA GLN A 40 7.61 11.40 -13.19
C GLN A 40 8.44 10.24 -13.77
N HIS A 41 8.97 9.35 -12.92
CA HIS A 41 9.73 8.18 -13.36
C HIS A 41 8.88 7.09 -14.01
N LEU A 42 7.55 7.19 -13.90
CA LEU A 42 6.61 6.19 -14.39
C LEU A 42 5.91 6.65 -15.69
N ILE A 43 6.11 7.88 -16.15
CA ILE A 43 5.47 8.40 -17.36
C ILE A 43 5.86 7.52 -18.55
N ASN A 44 4.88 7.20 -19.41
CA ASN A 44 5.00 6.31 -20.56
C ASN A 44 5.46 4.89 -20.22
N THR A 45 5.40 4.51 -18.95
CA THR A 45 5.70 3.14 -18.51
C THR A 45 4.41 2.39 -18.24
N THR A 46 4.33 1.15 -18.73
CA THR A 46 3.28 0.21 -18.40
C THR A 46 3.67 -0.59 -17.16
N PHE A 47 2.74 -0.73 -16.21
CA PHE A 47 2.94 -1.49 -14.98
C PHE A 47 1.61 -2.03 -14.47
N TRP A 48 1.67 -2.85 -13.42
CA TRP A 48 0.51 -3.41 -12.75
C TRP A 48 0.19 -2.61 -11.49
N VAL A 49 -1.02 -2.06 -11.40
CA VAL A 49 -1.55 -1.52 -10.16
C VAL A 49 -2.12 -2.66 -9.33
N CYS A 50 -1.63 -2.79 -8.10
CA CYS A 50 -1.99 -3.88 -7.20
C CYS A 50 -3.04 -3.46 -6.17
N ASP A 51 -2.89 -2.27 -5.58
CA ASP A 51 -3.79 -1.76 -4.55
C ASP A 51 -3.58 -0.25 -4.34
N PHE A 52 -4.44 0.40 -3.54
CA PHE A 52 -4.28 1.80 -3.16
C PHE A 52 -4.95 2.14 -1.82
N PHE A 53 -4.43 3.19 -1.17
CA PHE A 53 -5.06 3.85 -0.04
C PHE A 53 -5.44 5.29 -0.38
N GLU A 54 -6.62 5.72 0.07
CA GLU A 54 -7.05 7.12 0.03
C GLU A 54 -6.92 7.77 1.41
N GLY A 55 -6.99 9.11 1.42
CA GLY A 55 -6.98 9.90 2.66
C GLY A 55 -5.60 10.08 3.25
N MET A 56 -4.54 9.86 2.48
CA MET A 56 -3.16 9.95 2.97
C MET A 56 -2.80 11.40 3.26
N LYS A 57 -2.40 11.68 4.50
CA LYS A 57 -1.82 12.96 4.90
C LYS A 57 -0.30 12.90 4.73
N THR A 58 0.27 13.82 3.96
CA THR A 58 1.72 13.94 3.79
C THR A 58 2.16 15.37 4.07
N LYS A 59 3.46 15.60 4.25
CA LYS A 59 4.04 16.94 4.42
C LYS A 59 3.76 17.92 3.27
N PHE A 60 3.27 17.42 2.14
CA PHE A 60 3.01 18.16 0.91
C PHE A 60 1.50 18.32 0.62
N GLY A 61 0.62 17.88 1.52
CA GLY A 61 -0.82 18.01 1.36
C GLY A 61 -1.62 16.87 2.00
N GLU A 62 -2.93 17.07 2.07
CA GLU A 62 -3.87 16.12 2.65
C GLU A 62 -4.67 15.39 1.56
N ASN A 63 -5.36 14.31 1.96
CA ASN A 63 -6.24 13.53 1.08
C ASN A 63 -5.57 12.98 -0.19
N ARG A 64 -4.28 12.67 -0.13
CA ARG A 64 -3.54 12.07 -1.25
C ARG A 64 -3.92 10.60 -1.42
N VAL A 65 -3.70 10.08 -2.61
CA VAL A 65 -3.84 8.64 -2.90
C VAL A 65 -2.45 8.02 -2.92
N LEU A 66 -2.23 6.95 -2.17
CA LEU A 66 -1.01 6.13 -2.23
C LEU A 66 -1.31 4.88 -3.05
N VAL A 67 -0.63 4.72 -4.18
CA VAL A 67 -0.86 3.62 -5.13
C VAL A 67 0.30 2.65 -5.03
N LYS A 68 0.01 1.35 -4.96
CA LYS A 68 0.98 0.27 -4.99
C LYS A 68 1.03 -0.37 -6.38
N ILE A 69 2.23 -0.57 -6.89
CA ILE A 69 2.48 -1.10 -8.23
C ILE A 69 3.55 -2.18 -8.24
N LYS A 70 3.54 -3.00 -9.30
CA LYS A 70 4.66 -3.86 -9.71
C LYS A 70 4.97 -3.64 -11.18
N MET A 71 6.24 -3.73 -11.57
CA MET A 71 6.63 -3.54 -12.97
C MET A 71 6.15 -4.72 -13.81
N ASN A 72 6.38 -5.94 -13.32
CA ASN A 72 5.78 -7.17 -13.83
C ASN A 72 4.88 -7.79 -12.76
N LEU A 73 3.83 -8.51 -13.19
CA LEU A 73 2.86 -9.10 -12.27
C LEU A 73 3.51 -10.14 -11.34
N GLU A 74 4.50 -10.87 -11.87
CA GLU A 74 5.21 -11.95 -11.19
C GLU A 74 6.33 -11.46 -10.26
N ASP A 75 6.66 -10.16 -10.30
CA ASP A 75 7.71 -9.61 -9.43
C ASP A 75 7.36 -9.88 -7.95
N PRO A 76 8.33 -10.29 -7.13
CA PRO A 76 8.10 -10.58 -5.73
C PRO A 76 7.69 -9.30 -4.99
N GLU A 77 7.02 -9.47 -3.85
CA GLU A 77 6.42 -8.35 -3.12
C GLU A 77 7.45 -7.31 -2.63
N LYS A 78 8.68 -7.75 -2.35
CA LYS A 78 9.82 -6.89 -2.00
C LYS A 78 10.20 -5.87 -3.09
N ASP A 79 9.90 -6.19 -4.36
CA ASP A 79 10.22 -5.36 -5.52
C ASP A 79 9.05 -4.45 -5.93
N ALA A 80 7.92 -4.55 -5.23
CA ALA A 80 6.81 -3.63 -5.39
C ALA A 80 7.26 -2.19 -5.12
N ARG A 81 6.57 -1.24 -5.74
CA ARG A 81 6.80 0.19 -5.55
C ARG A 81 5.51 0.87 -5.14
N LYS A 82 5.63 2.03 -4.52
CA LYS A 82 4.49 2.89 -4.21
C LYS A 82 4.73 4.32 -4.66
N PHE A 83 3.67 5.03 -5.05
CA PHE A 83 3.75 6.46 -5.34
C PHE A 83 2.52 7.19 -4.85
N PHE A 84 2.69 8.46 -4.49
CA PHE A 84 1.58 9.33 -4.16
C PHE A 84 1.05 10.05 -5.40
N THR A 85 -0.27 10.22 -5.49
CA THR A 85 -0.92 11.03 -6.52
C THR A 85 -2.07 11.86 -5.99
N ASN A 86 -2.25 13.02 -6.61
CA ASN A 86 -3.40 13.91 -6.42
C ASN A 86 -4.30 13.94 -7.67
N SER A 87 -4.02 13.09 -8.67
CA SER A 87 -4.81 13.07 -9.90
C SER A 87 -6.23 12.56 -9.63
N ARG A 88 -7.22 13.37 -10.02
CA ARG A 88 -8.64 12.99 -10.00
C ARG A 88 -8.92 11.86 -11.00
N ASP A 89 -8.26 11.91 -12.16
CA ASP A 89 -8.42 10.90 -13.22
C ASP A 89 -7.92 9.52 -12.75
N ILE A 90 -6.74 9.47 -12.13
CA ILE A 90 -6.20 8.23 -11.55
C ILE A 90 -7.12 7.73 -10.42
N ARG A 91 -7.55 8.61 -9.51
CA ARG A 91 -8.45 8.24 -8.40
C ARG A 91 -9.76 7.63 -8.91
N TYR A 92 -10.37 8.21 -9.94
CA TYR A 92 -11.59 7.68 -10.53
C TYR A 92 -11.39 6.26 -11.04
N VAL A 93 -10.33 6.04 -11.84
CA VAL A 93 -10.01 4.70 -12.38
C VAL A 93 -9.75 3.69 -11.28
N LEU A 94 -8.98 4.03 -10.24
CA LEU A 94 -8.71 3.15 -9.10
C LEU A 94 -9.99 2.71 -8.38
N ASN A 95 -10.91 3.65 -8.15
CA ASN A 95 -12.20 3.36 -7.54
C ASN A 95 -13.08 2.47 -8.42
N GLU A 96 -13.10 2.69 -9.74
CA GLU A 96 -13.84 1.84 -10.66
C GLU A 96 -13.27 0.40 -10.74
N ILE A 97 -11.93 0.24 -10.68
CA ILE A 97 -11.28 -1.08 -10.58
C ILE A 97 -11.66 -1.76 -9.27
N LYS A 98 -11.63 -1.03 -8.15
CA LYS A 98 -12.00 -1.55 -6.82
C LYS A 98 -13.45 -2.04 -6.76
N LYS A 99 -14.40 -1.24 -7.27
CA LYS A 99 -15.83 -1.59 -7.34
C LYS A 99 -16.07 -2.89 -8.11
N ARG A 100 -15.22 -3.20 -9.09
CA ARG A 100 -15.31 -4.42 -9.92
C ARG A 100 -14.47 -5.58 -9.39
N ASN A 101 -13.81 -5.42 -8.22
CA ASN A 101 -12.86 -6.38 -7.66
C ASN A 101 -11.81 -6.84 -8.71
N ALA A 102 -11.29 -5.89 -9.48
CA ALA A 102 -10.55 -6.16 -10.71
C ALA A 102 -9.04 -5.89 -10.63
N PHE A 103 -8.51 -5.78 -9.40
CA PHE A 103 -7.07 -5.74 -9.14
C PHE A 103 -6.46 -7.15 -9.19
N PRO A 104 -5.20 -7.29 -9.62
CA PRO A 104 -4.33 -6.24 -10.16
C PRO A 104 -4.72 -5.86 -11.59
N ARG A 105 -4.36 -4.64 -12.03
CA ARG A 105 -4.69 -4.12 -13.37
C ARG A 105 -3.48 -3.52 -14.06
N ARG A 106 -3.21 -3.98 -15.29
CA ARG A 106 -2.18 -3.40 -16.16
C ARG A 106 -2.66 -2.06 -16.71
N VAL A 107 -1.84 -1.03 -16.54
CA VAL A 107 -2.11 0.35 -16.99
C VAL A 107 -0.84 0.98 -17.53
N THR A 108 -0.98 2.02 -18.34
CA THR A 108 0.13 2.90 -18.71
C THR A 108 -0.08 4.28 -18.10
N LEU A 109 0.93 4.81 -17.40
CA LEU A 109 0.83 6.18 -16.88
C LEU A 109 1.13 7.18 -17.99
N LYS A 110 0.19 8.08 -18.24
CA LYS A 110 0.33 9.18 -19.20
C LYS A 110 0.23 10.53 -18.51
N VAL A 111 0.68 11.55 -19.23
CA VAL A 111 0.59 12.94 -18.81
C VAL A 111 0.07 13.79 -19.98
N ASN A 112 -0.86 14.70 -19.69
CA ASN A 112 -1.29 15.74 -20.62
C ASN A 112 -1.28 17.08 -19.87
N GLY A 113 -0.36 17.97 -20.24
CA GLY A 113 -0.04 19.17 -19.46
C GLY A 113 0.34 18.80 -18.03
N ASN A 114 -0.45 19.26 -17.05
CA ASN A 114 -0.23 18.96 -15.63
C ASN A 114 -1.10 17.80 -15.10
N ARG A 115 -1.81 17.08 -15.97
CA ARG A 115 -2.74 16.01 -15.60
C ARG A 115 -2.14 14.64 -15.86
N TYR A 116 -1.95 13.87 -14.80
CA TYR A 116 -1.59 12.46 -14.88
C TYR A 116 -2.85 11.59 -14.99
N TYR A 117 -2.83 10.58 -15.84
CA TYR A 117 -3.95 9.64 -15.99
C TYR A 117 -3.45 8.23 -16.34
N PHE A 118 -4.28 7.23 -16.10
CA PHE A 118 -4.04 5.86 -16.56
C PHE A 118 -4.75 5.63 -17.88
N GLU A 119 -4.02 5.04 -18.81
CA GLU A 119 -4.50 4.48 -20.08
C GLU A 119 -4.53 2.95 -19.99
#